data_AF-U3P7I7-F1
#
_entry.id   AF-U3P7I7-F1
#
_cell.length_a   1.000
_cell.length_b   1.000
_cell.length_c   1.000
_cell.angle_alpha   90.00
_cell.angle_beta   90.00
_cell.angle_gamma   90.00
#
_symmetry.space_group_name_H-M   'P 1'
#
loop_
_entity.id
_entity.type
_entity.pdbx_description
1 polymer ?
#
loop_
_entity_poly.entity_id
_entity_poly.type
_entity_poly.pdbx_seq_one_letter_code
_entity_poly.pdbx_strand_id
1 'polypeptide(L)'
;MLSRFNPRTGCPLAAGTKQSERSYYQTFFTWMQVKGHRPDNPSAGLPKIKIPRRKPRPLRIQQVDAMLDSGAYKRTRDIITIAALSGLRIGEIVKIRGEDVDLDGGVLCSLRKGNLAHVIALHPILIDLARSYPRTGWWFPSPHRNEQFPNGSGHILMKSASARVSKAIRNAGITDRNLTGHSLRHFYATTLLKQGVNIRVVQELLGHASLATTQLYTEVDQDDMRAGVATLPPIAQRRSSARMRTIPESDKMVG
;
A
#
# COMPACT_ATOMS: atom_id res chain seq x y z
N MET A 1 32.09 4.49 -14.17
CA MET A 1 31.47 5.20 -13.03
C MET A 1 30.18 4.55 -12.47
N LEU A 2 29.47 3.67 -13.20
CA LEU A 2 28.25 2.97 -12.69
C LEU A 2 28.42 1.45 -12.46
N SER A 3 29.67 0.96 -12.37
CA SER A 3 30.02 -0.43 -12.05
C SER A 3 30.23 -0.60 -10.55
N ARG A 4 29.26 -0.17 -9.74
CA ARG A 4 29.25 -0.41 -8.30
C ARG A 4 28.53 -1.72 -7.98
N PHE A 5 28.97 -2.35 -6.91
CA PHE A 5 28.39 -3.59 -6.37
C PHE A 5 27.54 -3.24 -5.14
N ASN A 6 26.49 -4.02 -4.91
CA ASN A 6 25.64 -3.86 -3.74
C ASN A 6 26.44 -4.31 -2.49
N PRO A 7 26.69 -3.41 -1.50
CA PRO A 7 27.52 -3.74 -0.34
C PRO A 7 26.92 -4.82 0.56
N ARG A 8 25.62 -5.11 0.45
CA ARG A 8 24.96 -6.19 1.22
C ARG A 8 25.00 -7.56 0.55
N THR A 9 25.13 -7.60 -0.79
CA THR A 9 24.97 -8.86 -1.54
C THR A 9 26.14 -9.18 -2.45
N GLY A 10 27.12 -8.28 -2.62
CA GLY A 10 28.24 -8.45 -3.55
C GLY A 10 27.88 -8.42 -5.03
N CYS A 11 26.59 -8.58 -5.39
CA CYS A 11 26.11 -8.55 -6.77
C CYS A 11 26.18 -7.15 -7.42
N PRO A 12 26.28 -7.06 -8.75
CA PRO A 12 26.14 -5.80 -9.49
C PRO A 12 24.83 -5.10 -9.14
N LEU A 13 24.84 -3.76 -9.05
CA LEU A 13 23.62 -3.00 -8.79
C LEU A 13 22.53 -3.32 -9.83
N ALA A 14 21.31 -3.55 -9.35
CA ALA A 14 20.15 -3.76 -10.19
C ALA A 14 19.89 -2.54 -11.09
N ALA A 15 19.36 -2.77 -12.30
CA ALA A 15 19.06 -1.68 -13.26
C ALA A 15 18.18 -0.58 -12.66
N GLY A 16 17.21 -0.94 -11.81
CA GLY A 16 16.39 0.02 -11.08
C GLY A 16 17.21 0.91 -10.13
N THR A 17 18.14 0.33 -9.38
CA THR A 17 19.02 1.08 -8.48
C THR A 17 19.94 2.04 -9.26
N LYS A 18 20.55 1.57 -10.36
CA LYS A 18 21.36 2.40 -11.25
C LYS A 18 20.57 3.59 -11.83
N GLN A 19 19.31 3.37 -12.19
CA GLN A 19 18.44 4.45 -12.68
C GLN A 19 18.07 5.45 -11.57
N SER A 20 17.81 4.99 -10.34
CA SER A 20 17.55 5.88 -9.21
C SER A 20 18.76 6.76 -8.90
N GLU A 21 19.96 6.17 -8.85
CA GLU A 21 21.22 6.91 -8.68
C GLU A 21 21.43 7.94 -9.78
N ARG A 22 21.23 7.53 -11.05
CA ARG A 22 21.26 8.46 -12.19
C ARG A 22 20.28 9.61 -12.01
N SER A 23 19.06 9.33 -11.54
CA SER A 23 18.03 10.35 -11.32
C SER A 23 18.42 11.32 -10.19
N TYR A 24 19.10 10.84 -9.14
CA TYR A 24 19.64 11.69 -8.08
C TYR A 24 20.72 12.63 -8.60
N TYR A 25 21.68 12.11 -9.37
CA TYR A 25 22.70 12.94 -10.00
C TYR A 25 22.07 13.97 -10.94
N GLN A 26 21.11 13.56 -11.77
CA GLN A 26 20.40 14.49 -12.64
C GLN A 26 19.71 15.60 -11.86
N THR A 27 18.99 15.26 -10.80
CA THR A 27 18.28 16.25 -9.97
C THR A 27 19.26 17.21 -9.31
N PHE A 28 20.34 16.70 -8.70
CA PHE A 28 21.32 17.51 -7.98
C PHE A 28 22.10 18.45 -8.90
N PHE A 29 22.65 17.94 -10.01
CA PHE A 29 23.43 18.77 -10.93
C PHE A 29 22.56 19.75 -11.74
N THR A 30 21.29 19.39 -12.02
CA THR A 30 20.33 20.36 -12.59
C THR A 30 20.04 21.48 -11.60
N TRP A 31 19.83 21.17 -10.32
CA TRP A 31 19.64 22.18 -9.29
C TRP A 31 20.86 23.10 -9.14
N MET A 32 22.09 22.55 -9.12
CA MET A 32 23.32 23.35 -9.05
C MET A 32 23.48 24.29 -10.25
N GLN A 33 23.14 23.82 -11.45
CA GLN A 33 23.18 24.64 -12.65
C GLN A 33 22.14 25.77 -12.62
N VAL A 34 20.89 25.45 -12.29
CA VAL A 34 19.80 26.42 -12.21
C VAL A 34 20.03 27.46 -11.12
N LYS A 35 20.66 27.08 -10.01
CA LYS A 35 21.03 28.00 -8.91
C LYS A 35 22.33 28.76 -9.16
N GLY A 36 22.99 28.56 -10.30
CA GLY A 36 24.23 29.26 -10.65
C GLY A 36 25.45 28.84 -9.83
N HIS A 37 25.36 27.77 -9.02
CA HIS A 37 26.50 27.23 -8.29
C HIS A 37 27.53 26.59 -9.22
N ARG A 38 27.12 26.25 -10.44
CA ARG A 38 27.98 25.69 -11.48
C ARG A 38 27.45 26.04 -12.87
N PRO A 39 28.29 26.35 -13.87
CA PRO A 39 27.83 26.67 -15.23
C PRO A 39 27.40 25.44 -16.04
N ASP A 40 28.00 24.28 -15.80
CA ASP A 40 27.76 23.02 -16.52
C ASP A 40 26.98 21.98 -15.69
N ASN A 41 26.39 21.00 -16.40
CA ASN A 41 25.69 19.86 -15.80
C ASN A 41 26.38 18.54 -16.19
N PRO A 42 27.31 18.02 -15.37
CA PRO A 42 28.05 16.79 -15.68
C PRO A 42 27.16 15.55 -15.71
N SER A 43 25.94 15.61 -15.15
CA SER A 43 24.99 14.49 -15.21
C SER A 43 24.32 14.31 -16.58
N ALA A 44 24.43 15.31 -17.46
CA ALA A 44 23.81 15.28 -18.80
C ALA A 44 24.35 14.11 -19.65
N GLY A 45 25.63 13.78 -19.49
CA GLY A 45 26.29 12.66 -20.18
C GLY A 45 26.04 11.28 -19.55
N LEU A 46 25.27 11.17 -18.46
CA LEU A 46 25.06 9.88 -17.81
C LEU A 46 24.23 8.94 -18.71
N PRO A 47 24.71 7.69 -18.92
CA PRO A 47 24.07 6.74 -19.82
C PRO A 47 22.64 6.45 -19.37
N LYS A 48 21.70 6.41 -20.31
CA LYS A 48 20.31 6.04 -20.01
C LYS A 48 20.27 4.56 -19.59
N ILE A 49 19.75 4.28 -18.40
CA ILE A 49 19.59 2.90 -17.94
C ILE A 49 18.25 2.38 -18.43
N LYS A 50 18.28 1.43 -19.38
CA LYS A 50 17.07 0.71 -19.79
C LYS A 50 16.63 -0.20 -18.64
N ILE A 51 15.52 0.15 -18.00
CA ILE A 51 14.87 -0.74 -17.04
C ILE A 51 13.89 -1.63 -17.82
N PRO A 52 14.04 -2.96 -17.80
CA PRO A 52 13.02 -3.84 -18.35
C PRO A 52 11.72 -3.65 -17.58
N ARG A 53 10.60 -3.50 -18.31
CA ARG A 53 9.27 -3.37 -17.69
C ARG A 53 8.99 -4.61 -16.83
N ARG A 54 8.86 -4.43 -15.52
CA ARG A 54 8.48 -5.52 -14.62
C ARG A 54 6.98 -5.76 -14.75
N LYS A 55 6.58 -6.99 -15.04
CA LYS A 55 5.17 -7.38 -15.00
C LYS A 55 4.65 -7.24 -13.56
N PRO A 56 3.44 -6.69 -13.35
CA PRO A 56 2.80 -6.70 -12.04
C PRO A 56 2.72 -8.11 -11.47
N ARG A 57 2.84 -8.23 -10.15
CA ARG A 57 2.76 -9.50 -9.41
C ARG A 57 1.59 -9.45 -8.43
N PRO A 58 0.34 -9.57 -8.93
CA PRO A 58 -0.83 -9.60 -8.08
C PRO A 58 -0.85 -10.87 -7.23
N LEU A 59 -1.32 -10.75 -5.99
CA LEU A 59 -1.77 -11.92 -5.23
C LEU A 59 -2.99 -12.55 -5.92
N ARG A 60 -3.20 -13.85 -5.73
CA ARG A 60 -4.46 -14.53 -6.06
C ARG A 60 -5.44 -14.39 -4.91
N ILE A 61 -6.74 -14.51 -5.19
CA ILE A 61 -7.78 -14.45 -4.15
C ILE A 61 -7.52 -15.47 -3.02
N GLN A 62 -7.19 -16.72 -3.38
CA GLN A 62 -6.90 -17.77 -2.40
C GLN A 62 -5.68 -17.42 -1.52
N GLN A 63 -4.72 -16.65 -2.05
CA GLN A 63 -3.56 -16.19 -1.29
C GLN A 63 -3.95 -15.07 -0.32
N VAL A 64 -4.85 -14.16 -0.74
CA VAL A 64 -5.41 -13.13 0.14
C VAL A 64 -6.20 -13.78 1.28
N ASP A 65 -7.06 -14.76 0.98
CA ASP A 65 -7.82 -15.49 1.99
C ASP A 65 -6.89 -16.24 2.96
N ALA A 66 -5.89 -16.96 2.44
CA ALA A 66 -4.89 -17.64 3.27
C ALA A 66 -4.11 -16.68 4.16
N MET A 67 -3.84 -15.44 3.72
CA MET A 67 -3.23 -14.40 4.56
C MET A 67 -4.15 -13.93 5.68
N LEU A 68 -5.45 -13.84 5.44
CA LEU A 68 -6.45 -13.48 6.47
C LEU A 68 -6.63 -14.60 7.49
N ASP A 69 -6.45 -15.86 7.07
CA ASP A 69 -6.50 -17.07 7.91
C ASP A 69 -5.17 -17.47 8.54
N SER A 70 -4.07 -16.77 8.25
CA SER A 70 -2.70 -17.13 8.68
C SER A 70 -2.41 -16.93 10.19
N GLY A 71 -3.44 -16.76 11.02
CA GLY A 71 -3.31 -16.34 12.42
C GLY A 71 -2.84 -14.89 12.60
N ALA A 72 -3.00 -14.03 11.58
CA ALA A 72 -2.65 -12.62 11.66
C ALA A 72 -3.51 -11.89 12.70
N TYR A 73 -2.89 -11.00 13.49
CA TYR A 73 -3.61 -10.13 14.42
C TYR A 73 -4.66 -9.29 13.70
N LYS A 74 -5.78 -8.95 14.38
CA LYS A 74 -6.89 -8.15 13.82
C LYS A 74 -6.37 -6.94 13.03
N ARG A 75 -5.52 -6.12 13.63
CA ARG A 75 -4.92 -4.94 12.99
C ARG A 75 -4.23 -5.25 11.65
N THR A 76 -3.48 -6.35 11.58
CA THR A 76 -2.80 -6.76 10.33
C THR A 76 -3.81 -7.24 9.29
N ARG A 77 -4.85 -7.98 9.71
CA ARG A 77 -5.94 -8.40 8.81
C ARG A 77 -6.66 -7.18 8.24
N ASP A 78 -6.98 -6.20 9.08
CA ASP A 78 -7.65 -4.97 8.64
C ASP A 78 -6.80 -4.21 7.60
N ILE A 79 -5.47 -4.13 7.80
CA ILE A 79 -4.54 -3.55 6.79
C ILE A 79 -4.56 -4.35 5.48
N ILE A 80 -4.58 -5.69 5.54
CA ILE A 80 -4.63 -6.55 4.36
C ILE A 80 -5.96 -6.35 3.61
N THR A 81 -7.08 -6.35 4.33
CA THR A 81 -8.44 -6.12 3.82
C THR A 81 -8.52 -4.76 3.12
N ILE A 82 -8.08 -3.68 3.78
CA ILE A 82 -8.08 -2.33 3.18
C ILE A 82 -7.22 -2.32 1.92
N ALA A 83 -5.99 -2.84 1.96
CA ALA A 83 -5.12 -2.85 0.79
C ALA A 83 -5.71 -3.64 -0.39
N ALA A 84 -6.35 -4.79 -0.12
CA ALA A 84 -6.94 -5.65 -1.13
C ALA A 84 -8.21 -5.06 -1.76
N LEU A 85 -8.99 -4.28 -1.01
CA LEU A 85 -10.31 -3.77 -1.43
C LEU A 85 -10.36 -2.28 -1.74
N SER A 86 -9.28 -1.52 -1.50
CA SER A 86 -9.17 -0.09 -1.88
C SER A 86 -7.97 0.21 -2.77
N GLY A 87 -7.05 -0.75 -2.94
CA GLY A 87 -5.80 -0.55 -3.65
C GLY A 87 -4.83 0.41 -2.96
N LEU A 88 -5.11 0.93 -1.76
CA LEU A 88 -4.21 1.84 -1.05
C LEU A 88 -2.84 1.22 -0.76
N ARG A 89 -1.79 2.05 -0.77
CA ARG A 89 -0.46 1.66 -0.30
C ARG A 89 -0.47 1.52 1.21
N ILE A 90 0.31 0.59 1.76
CA ILE A 90 0.44 0.44 3.23
C ILE A 90 0.79 1.78 3.91
N GLY A 91 1.63 2.60 3.29
CA GLY A 91 1.99 3.93 3.81
C GLY A 91 0.84 4.94 3.84
N GLU A 92 -0.17 4.78 2.98
CA GLU A 92 -1.41 5.55 2.99
C GLU A 92 -2.37 4.96 4.04
N ILE A 93 -2.50 3.64 4.10
CA ILE A 93 -3.39 2.94 5.04
C ILE A 93 -3.07 3.26 6.50
N VAL A 94 -1.80 3.21 6.89
CA VAL A 94 -1.42 3.51 8.28
C VAL A 94 -1.72 4.95 8.69
N LYS A 95 -1.97 5.84 7.72
CA LYS A 95 -2.29 7.25 7.94
C LYS A 95 -3.79 7.54 7.86
N ILE A 96 -4.66 6.53 7.72
CA ILE A 96 -6.10 6.78 7.70
C ILE A 96 -6.54 7.35 9.05
N ARG A 97 -7.29 8.44 8.99
CA ARG A 97 -7.99 9.03 10.14
C ARG A 97 -9.49 8.86 9.97
N GLY A 98 -10.22 8.86 11.09
CA GLY A 98 -11.67 8.72 11.07
C GLY A 98 -12.38 9.82 10.28
N GLU A 99 -11.87 11.04 10.37
CA GLU A 99 -12.36 12.22 9.67
C GLU A 99 -12.13 12.18 8.16
N ASP A 100 -11.27 11.28 7.67
CA ASP A 100 -11.05 11.08 6.23
C ASP A 100 -12.16 10.20 5.60
N VAL A 101 -13.03 9.60 6.42
CA VAL A 101 -14.02 8.59 5.99
C VAL A 101 -15.44 9.11 6.10
N ASP A 102 -16.02 9.38 4.94
CA ASP A 102 -17.44 9.65 4.79
C ASP A 102 -18.20 8.32 4.61
N LEU A 103 -18.88 7.89 5.68
CA LEU A 103 -19.66 6.64 5.67
C LEU A 103 -20.98 6.79 4.91
N ASP A 104 -21.53 8.00 4.85
CA ASP A 104 -22.81 8.27 4.18
C ASP A 104 -22.58 8.31 2.68
N GLY A 105 -21.51 8.97 2.24
CA GLY A 105 -21.02 8.94 0.86
C GLY A 105 -20.32 7.63 0.48
N GLY A 106 -19.95 6.77 1.44
CA GLY A 106 -19.23 5.52 1.17
C GLY A 106 -17.86 5.74 0.53
N VAL A 107 -17.14 6.80 0.94
CA VAL A 107 -15.85 7.19 0.38
C VAL A 107 -14.79 7.42 1.46
N LEU A 108 -13.52 7.23 1.08
CA LEU A 108 -12.34 7.60 1.86
C LEU A 108 -11.52 8.64 1.09
N CYS A 109 -11.23 9.76 1.74
CA CYS A 109 -10.42 10.84 1.21
C CYS A 109 -8.96 10.67 1.65
N SER A 110 -8.11 10.14 0.76
CA SER A 110 -6.69 9.96 1.04
C SER A 110 -5.87 11.20 0.65
N LEU A 111 -5.08 11.73 1.58
CA LEU A 111 -4.11 12.78 1.29
C LEU A 111 -2.88 12.23 0.56
N ARG A 112 -2.57 12.77 -0.62
CA ARG A 112 -1.36 12.43 -1.39
C ARG A 112 -0.28 13.49 -1.29
N LYS A 113 0.92 13.12 -1.75
CA LYS A 113 2.06 14.04 -1.87
C LYS A 113 1.65 15.26 -2.69
N GLY A 114 1.83 16.46 -2.13
CA GLY A 114 1.41 17.72 -2.75
C GLY A 114 0.02 18.21 -2.32
N ASN A 115 -0.57 17.66 -1.25
CA ASN A 115 -1.91 18.01 -0.75
C ASN A 115 -3.06 17.78 -1.75
N LEU A 116 -2.84 16.98 -2.79
CA LEU A 116 -3.91 16.56 -3.67
C LEU A 116 -4.73 15.48 -2.95
N ALA A 117 -5.99 15.80 -2.66
CA ALA A 117 -6.95 14.85 -2.14
C ALA A 117 -7.29 13.79 -3.21
N HIS A 118 -7.42 12.54 -2.79
CA HIS A 118 -7.83 11.45 -3.65
C HIS A 118 -9.00 10.72 -3.01
N VAL A 119 -10.15 10.79 -3.66
CA VAL A 119 -11.38 10.16 -3.19
C VAL A 119 -11.41 8.71 -3.69
N ILE A 120 -11.70 7.78 -2.79
CA ILE A 120 -11.76 6.35 -3.07
C ILE A 120 -13.12 5.83 -2.65
N ALA A 121 -13.85 5.22 -3.59
CA ALA A 121 -15.07 4.49 -3.28
C ALA A 121 -14.76 3.27 -2.41
N LEU A 122 -15.49 3.11 -1.30
CA LEU A 122 -15.31 2.01 -0.37
C LEU A 122 -16.15 0.80 -0.76
N HIS A 123 -15.52 -0.37 -0.75
CA HIS A 123 -16.23 -1.64 -0.84
C HIS A 123 -17.15 -1.82 0.40
N PRO A 124 -18.33 -2.46 0.30
CA PRO A 124 -19.24 -2.66 1.44
C PRO A 124 -18.56 -3.25 2.70
N ILE A 125 -17.68 -4.25 2.51
CA ILE A 125 -16.84 -4.79 3.60
C ILE A 125 -16.00 -3.70 4.30
N LEU A 126 -15.46 -2.72 3.55
CA LEU A 126 -14.70 -1.62 4.13
C LEU A 126 -15.58 -0.61 4.85
N ILE A 127 -16.83 -0.41 4.39
CA ILE A 127 -17.82 0.42 5.10
C ILE A 127 -18.13 -0.21 6.47
N ASP A 128 -18.39 -1.52 6.51
CA ASP A 128 -18.62 -2.24 7.76
C ASP A 128 -17.38 -2.24 8.67
N LEU A 129 -16.19 -2.42 8.08
CA LEU A 129 -14.93 -2.32 8.81
C LEU A 129 -14.76 -0.92 9.42
N ALA A 130 -15.05 0.14 8.65
CA ALA A 130 -14.92 1.53 9.05
C ALA A 130 -15.81 1.88 10.26
N ARG A 131 -16.99 1.25 10.38
CA ARG A 131 -17.86 1.40 11.55
C ARG A 131 -17.22 0.89 12.86
N SER A 132 -16.25 -0.01 12.77
CA SER A 132 -15.50 -0.52 13.94
C SER A 132 -14.31 0.35 14.36
N TYR A 133 -14.03 1.44 13.62
CA TYR A 133 -12.95 2.37 13.88
C TYR A 133 -13.47 3.73 14.38
N PRO A 134 -12.64 4.52 15.08
CA PRO A 134 -13.05 5.82 15.58
C PRO A 134 -13.39 6.77 14.42
N ARG A 135 -14.41 7.62 14.62
CA ARG A 135 -14.80 8.69 13.68
C ARG A 135 -13.83 9.87 13.67
N THR A 136 -12.95 9.96 14.65
CA THR A 136 -11.91 11.00 14.75
C THR A 136 -10.59 10.40 15.21
N GLY A 137 -9.48 10.83 14.60
CA GLY A 137 -8.13 10.37 14.93
C GLY A 137 -7.70 9.12 14.17
N TRP A 138 -6.52 8.60 14.49
CA TRP A 138 -5.90 7.52 13.73
C TRP A 138 -6.66 6.19 13.86
N TRP A 139 -6.89 5.51 12.74
CA TRP A 139 -7.33 4.12 12.75
C TRP A 139 -6.24 3.17 13.27
N PHE A 140 -4.97 3.49 12.97
CA PHE A 140 -3.83 2.66 13.33
C PHE A 140 -2.86 3.40 14.28
N PRO A 141 -3.29 3.77 15.49
CA PRO A 141 -2.45 4.51 16.43
C PRO A 141 -1.25 3.65 16.86
N SER A 142 -0.11 4.31 17.02
CA SER A 142 1.08 3.70 17.60
C SER A 142 0.88 3.51 19.10
N PRO A 143 1.08 2.31 19.67
CA PRO A 143 0.97 2.09 21.11
C PRO A 143 2.08 2.79 21.91
N HIS A 144 3.17 3.17 21.24
CA HIS A 144 4.33 3.81 21.85
C HIS A 144 4.83 4.97 20.98
N ARG A 145 5.66 5.82 21.58
CA ARG A 145 6.48 6.82 20.87
C ARG A 145 7.30 6.10 19.79
N ASN A 146 7.53 6.77 18.67
CA ASN A 146 8.32 6.21 17.57
C ASN A 146 9.13 7.30 16.87
N GLU A 147 10.00 6.90 15.94
CA GLU A 147 10.92 7.82 15.24
C GLU A 147 10.20 8.96 14.48
N GLN A 148 8.94 8.77 14.05
CA GLN A 148 8.15 9.80 13.38
C GLN A 148 7.34 10.64 14.38
N PHE A 149 6.98 10.06 15.51
CA PHE A 149 6.16 10.70 16.55
C PHE A 149 6.83 10.55 17.92
N PRO A 150 7.88 11.34 18.21
CA PRO A 150 8.61 11.27 19.47
C PRO A 150 7.74 11.63 20.68
N ASN A 151 6.72 12.48 20.45
CA ASN A 151 5.82 12.96 21.50
C ASN A 151 4.70 11.95 21.86
N GLY A 152 4.63 10.80 21.17
CA GLY A 152 3.46 9.91 21.21
C GLY A 152 2.35 10.48 20.34
N SER A 153 1.16 9.86 20.32
CA SER A 153 -0.03 10.29 19.53
C SER A 153 -0.04 10.07 18.00
N GLY A 154 1.02 9.46 17.46
CA GLY A 154 1.11 9.14 16.04
C GLY A 154 0.44 7.83 15.61
N HIS A 155 0.56 7.52 14.33
CA HIS A 155 0.21 6.21 13.79
C HIS A 155 1.40 5.24 13.80
N ILE A 156 1.13 3.95 13.60
CA ILE A 156 2.17 2.93 13.45
C ILE A 156 3.08 3.23 12.25
N LEU A 157 4.37 2.89 12.36
CA LEU A 157 5.31 3.05 11.25
C LEU A 157 4.95 2.14 10.07
N MET A 158 5.02 2.69 8.86
CA MET A 158 4.85 1.93 7.60
C MET A 158 5.74 0.68 7.57
N LYS A 159 7.00 0.79 8.05
CA LYS A 159 7.95 -0.32 8.11
C LYS A 159 7.43 -1.46 9.00
N SER A 160 6.84 -1.13 10.15
CA SER A 160 6.25 -2.10 11.07
C SER A 160 5.04 -2.81 10.46
N ALA A 161 4.11 -2.03 9.87
CA ALA A 161 2.96 -2.58 9.16
C ALA A 161 3.38 -3.50 8.00
N SER A 162 4.34 -3.06 7.18
CA SER A 162 4.87 -3.82 6.05
C SER A 162 5.53 -5.13 6.48
N ALA A 163 6.27 -5.12 7.59
CA ALA A 163 6.87 -6.32 8.17
C ALA A 163 5.80 -7.32 8.65
N ARG A 164 4.70 -6.83 9.25
CA ARG A 164 3.57 -7.67 9.68
C ARG A 164 2.82 -8.28 8.50
N VAL A 165 2.56 -7.51 7.44
CA VAL A 165 1.97 -8.03 6.19
C VAL A 165 2.90 -9.06 5.55
N SER A 166 4.21 -8.80 5.51
CA SER A 166 5.19 -9.76 4.98
C SER A 166 5.25 -11.04 5.82
N LYS A 167 5.03 -10.95 7.14
CA LYS A 167 4.89 -12.12 8.01
C LYS A 167 3.61 -12.90 7.71
N ALA A 168 2.49 -12.21 7.46
CA ALA A 168 1.23 -12.87 7.06
C ALA A 168 1.38 -13.63 5.73
N ILE A 169 2.07 -13.05 4.73
CA ILE A 169 2.40 -13.75 3.47
C ILE A 169 3.13 -15.06 3.74
N ARG A 170 4.18 -15.04 4.58
CA ARG A 170 4.94 -16.25 4.92
C ARG A 170 4.10 -17.27 5.70
N ASN A 171 3.33 -16.81 6.68
CA ASN A 171 2.46 -17.67 7.48
C ASN A 171 1.34 -18.32 6.65
N ALA A 172 0.94 -17.69 5.54
CA ALA A 172 -0.01 -18.23 4.57
C ALA A 172 0.59 -19.30 3.64
N GLY A 173 1.85 -19.71 3.85
CA GLY A 173 2.54 -20.69 3.01
C GLY A 173 2.95 -20.17 1.63
N ILE A 174 2.92 -18.85 1.41
CA ILE A 174 3.26 -18.25 0.12
C ILE A 174 4.79 -18.20 -0.01
N THR A 175 5.34 -19.00 -0.94
CA THR A 175 6.78 -19.19 -1.12
C THR A 175 7.45 -18.16 -2.04
N ASP A 176 6.67 -17.47 -2.90
CA ASP A 176 7.22 -16.44 -3.79
C ASP A 176 7.67 -15.21 -2.98
N ARG A 177 9.00 -15.09 -2.84
CA ARG A 177 9.68 -14.00 -2.11
C ARG A 177 9.49 -12.62 -2.73
N ASN A 178 8.94 -12.55 -3.94
CA ASN A 178 8.67 -11.29 -4.62
C ASN A 178 7.32 -10.68 -4.22
N LEU A 179 6.44 -11.45 -3.59
CA LEU A 179 5.14 -10.96 -3.14
C LEU A 179 5.31 -10.15 -1.86
N THR A 180 4.74 -8.94 -1.87
CA THR A 180 4.85 -7.97 -0.78
C THR A 180 3.53 -7.25 -0.58
N GLY A 181 3.47 -6.28 0.34
CA GLY A 181 2.29 -5.43 0.50
C GLY A 181 1.81 -4.75 -0.80
N HIS A 182 2.72 -4.44 -1.73
CA HIS A 182 2.34 -3.88 -3.04
C HIS A 182 1.59 -4.89 -3.93
N SER A 183 1.76 -6.20 -3.69
CA SER A 183 1.04 -7.24 -4.41
C SER A 183 -0.46 -7.25 -4.10
N LEU A 184 -0.89 -6.73 -2.94
CA LEU A 184 -2.31 -6.51 -2.62
C LEU A 184 -2.92 -5.40 -3.49
N ARG A 185 -2.18 -4.30 -3.68
CA ARG A 185 -2.57 -3.24 -4.62
C ARG A 185 -2.63 -3.74 -6.07
N HIS A 186 -1.66 -4.58 -6.46
CA HIS A 186 -1.71 -5.21 -7.79
C HIS A 186 -2.88 -6.18 -7.92
N PHE A 187 -3.23 -6.91 -6.86
CA PHE A 187 -4.45 -7.73 -6.81
C PHE A 187 -5.67 -6.86 -7.08
N TYR A 188 -5.88 -5.77 -6.33
CA TYR A 188 -6.98 -4.83 -6.54
C TYR A 188 -7.09 -4.38 -8.01
N ALA A 189 -6.01 -3.81 -8.55
CA ALA A 189 -5.98 -3.30 -9.93
C ALA A 189 -6.26 -4.38 -10.97
N THR A 190 -5.62 -5.55 -10.83
CA THR A 190 -5.76 -6.65 -11.79
C THR A 190 -7.15 -7.27 -11.72
N THR A 191 -7.73 -7.37 -10.52
CA THR A 191 -9.06 -7.94 -10.32
C THR A 191 -10.12 -7.05 -10.94
N LEU A 192 -10.08 -5.72 -10.73
CA LEU A 192 -11.01 -4.80 -11.38
C LEU A 192 -10.95 -4.92 -12.91
N LEU A 193 -9.74 -4.91 -13.48
CA LEU A 193 -9.56 -5.08 -14.93
C LEU A 193 -10.10 -6.43 -15.44
N LYS A 194 -9.95 -7.50 -14.65
CA LYS A 194 -10.51 -8.83 -14.99
C LYS A 194 -12.03 -8.88 -14.91
N GLN A 195 -12.64 -8.05 -14.08
CA GLN A 195 -14.10 -7.90 -13.98
C GLN A 195 -14.67 -6.96 -15.05
N GLY A 196 -13.86 -6.52 -16.02
CA GLY A 196 -14.30 -5.66 -17.12
C GLY A 196 -14.44 -4.19 -16.73
N VAL A 197 -13.99 -3.78 -15.53
CA VAL A 197 -14.01 -2.38 -15.12
C VAL A 197 -13.13 -1.55 -16.05
N ASN A 198 -13.67 -0.44 -16.52
CA ASN A 198 -12.98 0.47 -17.44
C ASN A 198 -11.63 0.89 -16.84
N ILE A 199 -10.56 0.82 -17.65
CA ILE A 199 -9.20 1.15 -17.23
C ILE A 199 -9.07 2.57 -16.67
N ARG A 200 -9.90 3.52 -17.12
CA ARG A 200 -9.96 4.89 -16.58
C ARG A 200 -10.48 4.91 -15.15
N VAL A 201 -11.56 4.18 -14.87
CA VAL A 201 -12.09 4.00 -13.51
C VAL A 201 -11.03 3.35 -12.61
N VAL A 202 -10.32 2.34 -13.11
CA VAL A 202 -9.22 1.71 -12.35
C VAL A 202 -8.08 2.70 -12.08
N GLN A 203 -7.74 3.57 -13.04
CA GLN A 203 -6.70 4.60 -12.87
C GLN A 203 -7.08 5.63 -11.82
N GLU A 204 -8.33 6.09 -11.84
CA GLU A 204 -8.88 7.03 -10.85
C GLU A 204 -8.95 6.39 -9.47
N LEU A 205 -9.45 5.16 -9.33
CA LEU A 205 -9.45 4.42 -8.06
C LEU A 205 -8.04 4.20 -7.49
N LEU A 206 -7.03 4.06 -8.34
CA LEU A 206 -5.63 3.99 -7.94
C LEU A 206 -4.99 5.37 -7.76
N GLY A 207 -5.65 6.45 -8.16
CA GLY A 207 -5.23 7.85 -8.20
C GLY A 207 -3.91 8.08 -8.91
N HIS A 208 -3.68 7.46 -10.06
CA HIS A 208 -2.40 7.62 -10.75
C HIS A 208 -2.19 9.07 -11.23
N ALA A 209 -1.28 9.81 -10.60
CA ALA A 209 -0.96 11.21 -10.95
C ALA A 209 -0.26 11.38 -12.31
N SER A 210 0.13 10.29 -13.00
CA SER A 210 0.74 10.39 -14.33
C SER A 210 -0.28 10.04 -15.42
N LEU A 211 -0.98 11.07 -15.90
CA LEU A 211 -1.24 11.36 -17.30
C LEU A 211 -1.66 12.84 -17.41
N ALA A 212 -0.77 13.73 -16.93
CA ALA A 212 -0.75 15.08 -17.48
C ALA A 212 -0.48 14.93 -18.99
N THR A 213 -1.29 15.61 -19.81
CA THR A 213 -1.43 15.46 -21.28
C THR A 213 -2.08 14.11 -21.66
N THR A 214 -3.37 14.01 -21.93
CA THR A 214 -4.19 14.83 -22.83
C THR A 214 -5.65 14.64 -22.39
N GLN A 215 -6.30 15.74 -22.03
CA GLN A 215 -7.74 15.81 -21.85
C GLN A 215 -8.40 15.54 -23.20
N LEU A 216 -9.08 14.39 -23.33
CA LEU A 216 -10.18 14.17 -24.26
C LEU A 216 -10.77 12.77 -23.99
N TYR A 217 -12.04 12.80 -23.60
CA TYR A 217 -13.04 11.71 -23.48
C TYR A 217 -13.19 10.94 -22.15
N THR A 218 -14.41 11.06 -21.61
CA THR A 218 -15.06 10.47 -20.41
C THR A 218 -14.54 10.94 -19.04
N GLU A 219 -15.28 11.87 -18.43
CA GLU A 219 -15.23 12.13 -16.98
C GLU A 219 -15.71 10.86 -16.27
N VAL A 220 -14.84 10.27 -15.45
CA VAL A 220 -15.23 9.18 -14.55
C VAL A 220 -15.90 9.81 -13.33
N ASP A 221 -17.15 9.44 -13.07
CA ASP A 221 -17.86 9.92 -11.88
C ASP A 221 -17.72 8.97 -10.67
N GLN A 222 -18.34 9.33 -9.55
CA GLN A 222 -18.29 8.52 -8.34
C GLN A 222 -19.10 7.23 -8.44
N ASP A 223 -20.15 7.19 -9.25
CA ASP A 223 -21.01 6.02 -9.39
C ASP A 223 -20.32 4.94 -10.24
N ASP A 224 -19.58 5.34 -11.28
CA ASP A 224 -18.65 4.47 -12.01
C ASP A 224 -17.62 3.82 -11.07
N MET A 225 -17.04 4.61 -10.17
CA MET A 225 -16.07 4.11 -9.18
C MET A 225 -16.71 3.12 -8.20
N ARG A 226 -17.91 3.43 -7.69
CA ARG A 226 -18.66 2.53 -6.79
C ARG A 226 -19.06 1.25 -7.49
N ALA A 227 -19.58 1.33 -8.71
CA ALA A 227 -19.94 0.18 -9.54
C ALA A 227 -18.71 -0.70 -9.80
N GLY A 228 -17.58 -0.10 -10.16
CA GLY A 228 -16.31 -0.80 -10.33
C GLY A 228 -15.88 -1.53 -9.06
N VAL A 229 -15.87 -0.86 -7.92
CA VAL A 229 -15.50 -1.46 -6.63
C VAL A 229 -16.45 -2.59 -6.22
N ALA A 230 -17.75 -2.48 -6.51
CA ALA A 230 -18.74 -3.53 -6.22
C ALA A 230 -18.52 -4.83 -7.02
N THR A 231 -17.75 -4.80 -8.12
CA THR A 231 -17.38 -6.02 -8.86
C THR A 231 -16.30 -6.87 -8.18
N LEU A 232 -15.63 -6.32 -7.15
CA LEU A 232 -14.59 -7.06 -6.44
C LEU A 232 -15.18 -8.30 -5.78
N PRO A 233 -14.48 -9.44 -5.86
CA PRO A 233 -14.94 -10.65 -5.22
C PRO A 233 -14.88 -10.48 -3.70
N PRO A 234 -15.80 -11.13 -2.96
CA PRO A 234 -15.69 -11.19 -1.51
C PRO A 234 -14.38 -11.87 -1.11
N ILE A 235 -13.75 -11.36 -0.05
CA ILE A 235 -12.59 -12.00 0.60
C ILE A 235 -12.99 -12.47 1.99
N ALA A 236 -12.33 -13.52 2.48
CA ALA A 236 -12.67 -14.15 3.76
C ALA A 236 -12.72 -13.12 4.92
N GLN A 237 -13.90 -12.90 5.49
CA GLN A 237 -14.06 -12.08 6.70
C GLN A 237 -14.24 -12.98 7.91
N ARG A 238 -13.17 -13.21 8.69
CA ARG A 238 -13.32 -13.85 10.00
C ARG A 238 -14.07 -12.91 10.95
N ARG A 239 -15.26 -13.32 11.39
CA ARG A 239 -15.84 -12.82 12.65
C ARG A 239 -14.82 -13.11 13.77
N SER A 240 -14.52 -12.09 14.56
CA SER A 240 -13.47 -12.04 15.57
C SER A 240 -13.15 -13.38 16.23
N SER A 241 -11.89 -13.80 16.12
CA SER A 241 -11.32 -14.92 16.87
C SER A 241 -11.38 -14.62 18.36
N ALA A 242 -12.40 -15.15 19.06
CA ALA A 242 -12.28 -15.42 20.48
C ALA A 242 -11.05 -16.31 20.64
N ARG A 243 -10.03 -15.78 21.30
CA ARG A 243 -8.81 -16.51 21.60
C ARG A 243 -9.20 -17.58 22.61
N MET A 244 -9.38 -18.82 22.18
CA MET A 244 -9.48 -19.97 23.06
C MET A 244 -8.12 -20.07 23.77
N ARG A 245 -8.01 -19.45 24.95
CA ARG A 245 -6.97 -19.80 25.92
C ARG A 245 -7.44 -21.10 26.53
N THR A 246 -6.94 -22.23 26.02
CA THR A 246 -6.83 -23.42 26.85
C THR A 246 -5.86 -23.08 27.98
N ILE A 247 -6.41 -22.90 29.18
CA ILE A 247 -5.64 -22.89 30.42
C ILE A 247 -5.25 -24.37 30.67
N PRO A 248 -3.98 -24.71 30.88
CA PRO A 248 -3.61 -26.07 31.27
C PRO A 248 -4.22 -26.39 32.63
N GLU A 249 -4.92 -27.52 32.69
CA GLU A 249 -5.52 -28.07 33.89
C GLU A 249 -4.42 -28.71 34.74
N SER A 250 -3.66 -27.90 35.46
CA SER A 250 -2.69 -28.38 36.46
C SER A 250 -2.59 -27.37 37.61
N ASP A 251 -3.67 -27.25 38.39
CA ASP A 251 -3.57 -26.77 39.78
C ASP A 251 -4.80 -27.15 40.63
N LYS A 252 -5.21 -28.42 40.52
CA LYS A 252 -5.95 -29.09 41.59
C LYS A 252 -5.09 -30.26 42.02
N MET A 253 -4.37 -30.09 43.14
CA MET A 253 -3.90 -31.12 44.07
C MET A 253 -2.76 -30.53 44.92
N VAL A 254 -3.08 -29.76 45.95
CA VAL A 254 -2.40 -29.84 47.25
C VAL A 254 -3.46 -29.54 48.31
N GLY A 255 -3.56 -30.45 49.28
CA GLY A 255 -4.44 -30.35 50.46
C GLY A 255 -3.91 -29.42 51.54
#